data_AF-W6MC27-F1
#
_entry.id   AF-W6MC27-F1
#
_cell.length_a   1.000
_cell.length_b   1.000
_cell.length_c   1.000
_cell.angle_alpha   90.00
_cell.angle_beta   90.00
_cell.angle_gamma   90.00
#
_symmetry.space_group_name_H-M   'P 1'
#
loop_
_entity.id
_entity.type
_entity.pdbx_description
1 polymer ?
#
loop_
_entity_poly.entity_id
_entity_poly.type
_entity_poly.pdbx_seq_one_letter_code
_entity_poly.pdbx_strand_id
1 'polypeptide(L)'
;MGTDLTKIHGFGPYLALKRVSECGTDLSRWPTAQHVTSWLCLSPANKVSGGKVLSTRTRRSKNRASALLRLAAVNVGKTQTALGAFYRRLATRMGKAKAVTATARKLAVLFYNVLRYGKTYQDPGVEHYEQRYRARILQNLTRRAKALGYHLEPDPLHSPVLSGVS
;
A
#
# COMPACT_ATOMS: atom_id res chain seq x y z
N MET A 1 -11.96 -20.91 11.65
CA MET A 1 -10.59 -20.51 12.00
C MET A 1 -10.53 -18.99 12.05
N GLY A 2 -10.43 -18.42 13.25
CA GLY A 2 -10.52 -16.98 13.48
C GLY A 2 -9.25 -16.26 13.02
N THR A 3 -9.31 -15.64 11.85
CA THR A 3 -8.26 -14.71 11.39
C THR A 3 -8.33 -13.44 12.22
N ASP A 4 -7.33 -13.20 13.06
CA ASP A 4 -7.23 -12.02 13.90
C ASP A 4 -6.84 -10.77 13.07
N LEU A 5 -7.86 -10.09 12.55
CA LEU A 5 -7.74 -8.90 11.72
C LEU A 5 -7.34 -7.65 12.53
N THR A 6 -7.31 -7.74 13.86
CA THR A 6 -7.01 -6.60 14.75
C THR A 6 -5.53 -6.24 14.80
N LYS A 7 -4.64 -7.13 14.34
CA LYS A 7 -3.19 -6.87 14.24
C LYS A 7 -2.80 -5.90 13.12
N ILE A 8 -3.69 -5.60 12.18
CA ILE A 8 -3.47 -4.53 11.20
C ILE A 8 -3.78 -3.20 11.90
N HIS A 9 -2.76 -2.47 12.33
CA HIS A 9 -2.94 -1.14 12.92
C HIS A 9 -3.81 -0.26 12.01
N GLY A 10 -4.88 0.30 12.58
CA GLY A 10 -5.92 1.10 11.90
C GLY A 10 -7.06 0.32 11.23
N PHE A 11 -7.02 -1.01 11.25
CA PHE A 11 -8.23 -1.83 11.28
C PHE A 11 -8.59 -2.09 12.74
N GLY A 12 -9.43 -1.23 13.32
CA GLY A 12 -10.18 -1.68 14.48
C GLY A 12 -11.05 -2.89 14.10
N PRO A 13 -11.32 -3.83 15.02
CA PRO A 13 -12.19 -4.99 14.77
C PRO A 13 -13.50 -4.61 14.07
N TYR A 14 -14.01 -3.41 14.35
CA TYR A 14 -15.17 -2.81 13.71
C TYR A 14 -15.08 -2.65 12.18
N LEU A 15 -13.94 -2.24 11.63
CA LEU A 15 -13.76 -2.08 10.17
C LEU A 15 -13.61 -3.43 9.47
N ALA A 16 -13.01 -4.40 10.14
CA ALA A 16 -12.92 -5.77 9.67
C ALA A 16 -14.31 -6.43 9.65
N LEU A 17 -15.06 -6.34 10.75
CA LEU A 17 -16.43 -6.84 10.88
C LEU A 17 -17.38 -6.19 9.87
N LYS A 18 -17.35 -4.86 9.75
CA LYS A 18 -18.22 -4.11 8.84
C LYS A 18 -17.89 -4.37 7.36
N ARG A 19 -16.64 -4.70 7.05
CA ARG A 19 -16.24 -5.09 5.71
C ARG A 19 -16.62 -6.53 5.39
N VAL A 20 -16.47 -7.44 6.35
CA VAL A 20 -17.01 -8.80 6.24
C VAL A 20 -18.53 -8.77 6.09
N SER A 21 -19.24 -7.86 6.78
CA SER A 21 -20.70 -7.74 6.63
C SER A 21 -21.13 -7.16 5.28
N GLU A 22 -20.31 -6.32 4.64
CA GLU A 22 -20.63 -5.76 3.30
C GLU A 22 -20.18 -6.65 2.14
N CYS A 23 -19.11 -7.43 2.29
CA CYS A 23 -18.54 -8.27 1.22
C CYS A 23 -18.89 -9.77 1.35
N GLY A 24 -19.39 -10.20 2.51
CA GLY A 24 -19.38 -11.61 2.91
C GLY A 24 -17.98 -12.08 3.34
N THR A 25 -17.92 -13.26 3.95
CA THR A 25 -16.65 -13.94 4.28
C THR A 25 -16.02 -14.63 3.07
N ASP A 26 -16.81 -14.89 2.02
CA ASP A 26 -16.34 -15.61 0.84
C ASP A 26 -15.77 -14.68 -0.23
N LEU A 27 -14.44 -14.55 -0.21
CA LEU A 27 -13.68 -13.83 -1.23
C LEU A 27 -13.32 -14.70 -2.45
N SER A 28 -13.81 -15.94 -2.54
CA SER A 28 -13.55 -16.85 -3.68
C SER A 28 -13.97 -16.27 -5.03
N ARG A 29 -14.97 -15.39 -5.03
CA ARG A 29 -15.46 -14.65 -6.20
C ARG A 29 -14.41 -13.74 -6.84
N TRP A 30 -13.32 -13.41 -6.13
CA TRP A 30 -12.23 -12.60 -6.65
C TRP A 30 -10.93 -13.41 -6.72
N PRO A 31 -10.45 -13.75 -7.94
CA PRO A 31 -9.21 -14.52 -8.12
C PRO A 31 -7.96 -13.79 -7.64
N THR A 32 -7.96 -12.45 -7.68
CA THR A 32 -6.81 -11.65 -7.25
C THR A 32 -7.24 -10.40 -6.48
N ALA A 33 -6.34 -9.91 -5.62
CA ALA A 33 -6.54 -8.66 -4.88
C ALA A 33 -6.81 -7.44 -5.79
N GLN A 34 -6.35 -7.48 -7.04
CA GLN A 34 -6.60 -6.41 -8.00
C GLN A 34 -8.10 -6.28 -8.32
N HIS A 35 -8.80 -7.39 -8.48
CA HIS A 35 -10.23 -7.40 -8.75
C HIS A 35 -11.03 -6.76 -7.59
N VAL A 36 -10.67 -7.08 -6.34
CA VAL A 36 -11.27 -6.46 -5.15
C VAL A 36 -11.02 -4.95 -5.13
N THR A 37 -9.78 -4.51 -5.40
CA THR A 37 -9.46 -3.07 -5.41
C THR A 37 -10.15 -2.30 -6.54
N SER A 38 -10.41 -2.96 -7.67
CA SER A 38 -11.17 -2.40 -8.80
C SER A 38 -12.65 -2.26 -8.45
N TRP A 39 -13.25 -3.30 -7.87
CA TRP A 39 -14.63 -3.28 -7.38
C TRP A 39 -14.87 -2.20 -6.30
N LEU A 40 -13.90 -2.00 -5.41
CA LEU A 40 -13.94 -0.92 -4.40
C LEU A 40 -13.71 0.48 -4.99
N CYS A 41 -13.46 0.62 -6.29
CA CYS A 41 -13.06 1.88 -6.93
C CYS A 41 -11.85 2.53 -6.23
N LEU A 42 -10.92 1.72 -5.71
CA LEU A 42 -9.65 2.17 -5.10
C LEU A 42 -8.48 2.11 -6.09
N SER A 43 -8.70 1.50 -7.27
CA SER A 43 -7.80 1.59 -8.40
C SER A 43 -8.11 2.83 -9.25
N PRO A 44 -7.09 3.54 -9.78
CA PRO A 44 -7.33 4.51 -10.84
C PRO A 44 -8.08 3.84 -11.98
N ALA A 45 -9.13 4.49 -12.48
CA ALA A 45 -9.82 4.03 -13.67
C ALA A 45 -9.08 4.65 -14.85
N ASN A 46 -8.15 3.88 -15.44
CA ASN A 46 -7.52 4.28 -16.68
C ASN A 46 -8.56 4.13 -17.80
N LYS A 47 -9.21 5.23 -18.17
CA LYS A 47 -10.07 5.26 -19.35
C LYS A 47 -9.15 5.33 -20.56
N VAL A 48 -9.00 4.23 -21.28
CA VAL A 48 -8.18 4.15 -22.49
C VAL A 48 -9.12 3.99 -23.68
N SER A 49 -8.97 4.84 -24.71
CA SER A 49 -9.67 4.71 -25.99
C SER A 49 -8.66 4.92 -27.12
N GLY A 50 -8.69 4.06 -28.15
CA GLY A 50 -7.77 4.17 -29.29
C GLY A 50 -6.28 4.17 -28.92
N GLY A 51 -5.89 3.42 -27.88
CA GLY A 51 -4.50 3.36 -27.40
C GLY A 51 -4.02 4.56 -26.56
N LYS A 52 -4.85 5.60 -26.37
CA LYS A 52 -4.53 6.78 -25.55
C LYS A 52 -5.24 6.75 -24.21
N VAL A 53 -4.51 7.06 -23.13
CA VAL A 53 -5.08 7.21 -21.78
C VAL A 53 -5.83 8.54 -21.70
N LEU A 54 -7.16 8.48 -21.81
CA LEU A 54 -8.05 9.64 -21.73
C LEU A 54 -8.23 10.17 -20.30
N SER A 55 -8.14 9.31 -19.29
CA SER A 55 -8.21 9.72 -17.89
C SER A 55 -7.61 8.66 -16.98
N THR A 56 -6.92 9.06 -15.92
CA THR A 56 -6.39 8.18 -14.85
C THR A 56 -7.11 8.42 -13.51
N ARG A 57 -8.21 9.18 -13.52
CA ARG A 57 -8.88 9.61 -12.29
C ARG A 57 -9.55 8.42 -11.59
N THR A 58 -9.39 8.34 -10.28
CA THR A 58 -10.13 7.36 -9.46
C THR A 58 -11.63 7.66 -9.56
N ARG A 59 -12.43 6.64 -9.85
CA ARG A 59 -13.90 6.77 -9.92
C ARG A 59 -14.46 7.23 -8.58
N ARG A 60 -15.44 8.17 -8.61
CA ARG A 60 -16.25 8.45 -7.41
C ARG A 60 -17.07 7.20 -7.11
N SER A 61 -16.94 6.69 -5.89
CA SER A 61 -17.59 5.46 -5.47
C SER A 61 -18.71 5.77 -4.49
N LYS A 62 -19.91 5.21 -4.72
CA LYS A 62 -20.98 5.13 -3.70
C LYS A 62 -20.79 3.93 -2.75
N ASN A 63 -19.74 3.13 -2.95
CA ASN A 63 -19.46 1.93 -2.16
C ASN A 63 -19.02 2.32 -0.73
N ARG A 64 -19.83 1.95 0.26
CA ARG A 64 -19.60 2.25 1.68
C ARG A 64 -18.27 1.66 2.18
N ALA A 65 -17.91 0.44 1.77
CA ALA A 65 -16.61 -0.17 2.07
C ALA A 65 -15.43 0.68 1.60
N SER A 66 -15.54 1.34 0.43
CA SER A 66 -14.51 2.23 -0.10
C SER A 66 -14.32 3.47 0.78
N ALA A 67 -15.43 4.07 1.24
CA ALA A 67 -15.39 5.22 2.14
C ALA A 67 -14.77 4.85 3.50
N LEU A 68 -15.16 3.70 4.05
CA LEU A 68 -14.62 3.17 5.31
C LEU A 68 -13.12 2.92 5.23
N LEU A 69 -12.63 2.37 4.11
CA LEU A 69 -11.19 2.15 3.92
C LEU A 69 -10.39 3.43 3.77
N ARG A 70 -10.98 4.48 3.18
CA ARG A 70 -10.35 5.80 3.14
C ARG A 70 -10.28 6.41 4.54
N LEU A 71 -11.32 6.24 5.36
CA LEU A 71 -11.31 6.70 6.75
C LEU A 71 -10.24 5.94 7.58
N ALA A 72 -10.18 4.61 7.41
CA ALA A 72 -9.13 3.78 8.01
C ALA A 72 -7.73 4.25 7.59
N ALA A 73 -7.53 4.53 6.29
CA ALA A 73 -6.27 5.03 5.77
C ALA A 73 -5.82 6.36 6.39
N VAL A 74 -6.75 7.28 6.65
CA VAL A 74 -6.43 8.55 7.35
C VAL A 74 -5.96 8.29 8.77
N ASN A 75 -6.63 7.40 9.51
CA ASN A 75 -6.25 7.05 10.88
C ASN A 75 -4.90 6.34 10.94
N VAL A 76 -4.66 5.38 10.04
CA VAL A 76 -3.36 4.71 9.87
C VAL A 76 -2.24 5.72 9.64
N GLY A 77 -2.51 6.76 8.84
CA GLY A 77 -1.55 7.82 8.54
C GLY A 77 -1.00 8.55 9.78
N LYS A 78 -1.75 8.56 10.89
CA LYS A 78 -1.36 9.18 12.16
C LYS A 78 -0.56 8.26 13.07
N THR A 79 -0.44 6.97 12.74
CA THR A 79 0.27 5.97 13.57
C THR A 79 1.75 5.87 13.22
N GLN A 80 2.58 5.40 14.16
CA GLN A 80 4.01 5.11 13.93
C GLN A 80 4.21 3.67 13.44
N THR A 81 3.62 3.37 12.29
CA THR A 81 3.68 2.04 11.66
C THR A 81 4.25 2.13 10.25
N ALA A 82 4.62 1.00 9.66
CA ALA A 82 5.08 0.94 8.27
C ALA A 82 4.04 1.53 7.29
N LEU A 83 2.74 1.33 7.59
CA LEU A 83 1.64 1.88 6.80
C LEU A 83 1.47 3.39 7.03
N GLY A 84 1.65 3.87 8.25
CA GLY A 84 1.68 5.31 8.55
C GLY A 84 2.81 6.03 7.81
N ALA A 85 4.03 5.45 7.82
CA ALA A 85 5.17 5.97 7.07
C ALA A 85 4.96 5.92 5.54
N PHE A 86 4.22 4.93 5.03
CA PHE A 86 3.81 4.89 3.62
C PHE A 86 2.87 6.05 3.29
N TYR A 87 1.86 6.29 4.12
CA TYR A 87 0.91 7.39 3.94
C TYR A 87 1.60 8.74 3.96
N ARG A 88 2.41 9.03 5.00
CA ARG A 88 3.08 10.34 5.17
C ARG A 88 3.94 10.70 3.96
N ARG A 89 4.76 9.77 3.48
CA ARG A 89 5.58 9.97 2.27
C ARG A 89 4.76 10.19 1.01
N LEU A 90 3.65 9.46 0.83
CA LEU A 90 2.80 9.71 -0.33
C LEU A 90 2.08 11.05 -0.23
N ALA A 91 1.71 11.46 0.98
CA ALA A 91 1.06 12.75 1.22
C ALA A 91 2.01 13.91 0.88
N THR A 92 3.29 13.82 1.25
CA THR A 92 4.30 14.82 0.88
C THR A 92 4.58 14.83 -0.62
N ARG A 93 4.65 13.67 -1.28
CA ARG A 93 4.99 13.58 -2.72
C ARG A 93 3.85 13.94 -3.67
N MET A 94 2.60 13.56 -3.36
CA MET A 94 1.49 13.59 -4.32
C MET A 94 0.21 14.23 -3.77
N GLY A 95 0.22 14.70 -2.52
CA GLY A 95 -0.92 15.30 -1.84
C GLY A 95 -1.80 14.30 -1.07
N LYS A 96 -2.46 14.80 -0.02
CA LYS A 96 -3.24 14.00 0.95
C LYS A 96 -4.31 13.13 0.30
N ALA A 97 -5.10 13.67 -0.63
CA ALA A 97 -6.20 12.93 -1.27
C ALA A 97 -5.73 11.68 -2.04
N LYS A 98 -4.61 11.80 -2.77
CA LYS A 98 -4.00 10.67 -3.50
C LYS A 98 -3.39 9.66 -2.53
N ALA A 99 -2.74 10.13 -1.46
CA ALA A 99 -2.16 9.29 -0.43
C ALA A 99 -3.22 8.45 0.31
N VAL A 100 -4.37 9.04 0.65
CA VAL A 100 -5.51 8.32 1.27
C VAL A 100 -5.96 7.18 0.37
N THR A 101 -6.18 7.44 -0.92
CA THR A 101 -6.66 6.42 -1.87
C THR A 101 -5.64 5.29 -2.05
N ALA A 102 -4.35 5.62 -2.19
CA ALA A 102 -3.29 4.63 -2.31
C ALA A 102 -3.14 3.77 -1.04
N THR A 103 -3.28 4.38 0.13
CA THR A 103 -3.21 3.69 1.42
C THR A 103 -4.43 2.79 1.61
N ALA A 104 -5.63 3.26 1.28
CA ALA A 104 -6.85 2.45 1.27
C ALA A 104 -6.73 1.23 0.33
N ARG A 105 -6.12 1.41 -0.85
CA ARG A 105 -5.80 0.28 -1.75
C ARG A 105 -4.87 -0.73 -1.08
N LYS A 106 -3.79 -0.28 -0.43
CA LYS A 106 -2.84 -1.15 0.26
C LYS A 106 -3.51 -1.94 1.39
N LEU A 107 -4.35 -1.26 2.17
CA LEU A 107 -5.20 -1.88 3.21
C LEU A 107 -6.15 -2.93 2.63
N ALA A 108 -6.77 -2.65 1.49
CA ALA A 108 -7.66 -3.61 0.83
C ALA A 108 -6.94 -4.87 0.34
N VAL A 109 -5.69 -4.74 -0.14
CA VAL A 109 -4.87 -5.89 -0.55
C VAL A 109 -4.45 -6.72 0.67
N LEU A 110 -4.02 -6.07 1.76
CA LEU A 110 -3.68 -6.78 3.00
C LEU A 110 -4.88 -7.56 3.52
N PHE A 111 -6.05 -6.92 3.57
CA PHE A 111 -7.30 -7.56 4.00
C PHE A 111 -7.65 -8.79 3.14
N TYR A 112 -7.55 -8.68 1.82
CA TYR A 112 -7.75 -9.81 0.91
C TYR A 112 -6.77 -10.95 1.20
N ASN A 113 -5.49 -10.64 1.40
CA ASN A 113 -4.47 -11.65 1.64
C ASN A 113 -4.67 -12.37 2.99
N VAL A 114 -5.09 -11.64 4.02
CA VAL A 114 -5.38 -12.21 5.34
C VAL A 114 -6.55 -13.17 5.23
N LEU A 115 -7.65 -12.76 4.60
CA LEU A 115 -8.84 -13.59 4.49
C LEU A 115 -8.69 -14.77 3.51
N ARG A 116 -8.01 -14.57 2.38
CA ARG A 116 -7.86 -15.61 1.35
C ARG A 116 -6.79 -16.64 1.70
N TYR A 117 -5.69 -16.21 2.33
CA TYR A 117 -4.52 -17.05 2.58
C TYR A 117 -4.20 -17.24 4.07
N GLY A 118 -5.03 -16.72 4.98
CA GLY A 118 -4.78 -16.81 6.42
C GLY A 118 -3.55 -16.05 6.91
N LYS A 119 -2.97 -15.16 6.07
CA LYS A 119 -1.70 -14.50 6.40
C LYS A 119 -1.91 -13.47 7.52
N THR A 120 -1.28 -13.69 8.67
CA THR A 120 -1.25 -12.70 9.74
C THR A 120 -0.39 -11.51 9.31
N TYR A 121 -0.93 -10.29 9.44
CA TYR A 121 -0.13 -9.09 9.26
C TYR A 121 0.65 -8.81 10.54
N GLN A 122 1.96 -8.75 10.43
CA GLN A 122 2.85 -8.23 11.48
C GLN A 122 3.45 -6.93 10.96
N ASP A 123 3.29 -5.85 11.72
CA ASP A 123 3.86 -4.56 11.31
C ASP A 123 5.39 -4.63 11.42
N PRO A 124 6.13 -4.44 10.33
CA PRO A 124 7.58 -4.51 10.38
C PRO A 124 8.23 -3.26 11.01
N GLY A 125 7.45 -2.24 11.39
CA GLY A 125 7.95 -0.97 11.89
C GLY A 125 8.30 0.04 10.79
N VAL A 126 8.56 1.29 11.21
CA VAL A 126 8.85 2.41 10.32
C VAL A 126 10.23 2.24 9.69
N GLU A 127 11.22 1.87 10.49
CA GLU A 127 12.64 1.77 10.15
C GLU A 127 12.87 0.70 9.09
N HIS A 128 12.36 -0.51 9.29
CA HIS A 128 12.47 -1.60 8.32
C HIS A 128 11.79 -1.24 6.99
N TYR A 129 10.67 -0.52 7.05
CA TYR A 129 9.99 -0.06 5.86
C TYR A 129 10.77 1.03 5.10
N GLU A 130 11.44 1.94 5.81
CA GLU A 130 12.35 2.93 5.22
C GLU A 130 13.58 2.27 4.59
N GLN A 131 14.20 1.30 5.27
CA GLN A 131 15.33 0.53 4.74
C GLN A 131 14.97 -0.19 3.44
N ARG A 132 13.86 -0.93 3.41
CA ARG A 132 13.38 -1.60 2.18
C ARG A 132 13.06 -0.62 1.06
N TYR A 133 12.59 0.58 1.40
CA TYR A 133 12.35 1.61 0.40
C TYR A 133 13.64 2.18 -0.18
N ARG A 134 14.63 2.50 0.68
CA ARG A 134 15.96 2.94 0.24
C ARG A 134 16.59 1.90 -0.68
N ALA A 135 16.57 0.62 -0.29
CA ALA A 135 17.06 -0.48 -1.11
C ALA A 135 16.38 -0.54 -2.49
N ARG A 136 15.05 -0.36 -2.56
CA ARG A 136 14.32 -0.30 -3.84
C ARG A 136 14.70 0.90 -4.70
N ILE A 137 14.93 2.07 -4.09
CA ILE A 137 15.40 3.24 -4.83
C ILE A 137 16.77 2.93 -5.44
N LEU A 138 17.72 2.45 -4.63
CA LEU A 138 19.07 2.12 -5.09
C LEU A 138 19.05 1.08 -6.20
N GLN A 139 18.25 0.01 -6.08
CA GLN A 139 18.08 -0.98 -7.15
C GLN A 139 17.51 -0.38 -8.44
N ASN A 140 16.52 0.51 -8.34
CA ASN A 140 15.95 1.16 -9.51
C ASN A 140 16.92 2.15 -10.15
N LEU A 141 17.69 2.90 -9.36
CA LEU A 141 18.74 3.79 -9.84
C LEU A 141 19.84 3.00 -10.54
N THR A 142 20.33 1.92 -9.90
CA THR A 142 21.32 1.01 -10.48
C THR A 142 20.84 0.46 -11.82
N ARG A 143 19.57 0.01 -11.90
CA ARG A 143 19.00 -0.50 -13.16
C ARG A 143 18.93 0.58 -14.25
N ARG A 144 18.56 1.81 -13.89
CA ARG A 144 18.50 2.94 -14.83
C ARG A 144 19.88 3.38 -15.30
N ALA A 145 20.85 3.45 -14.40
CA ALA A 145 22.24 3.73 -14.72
C ALA A 145 22.76 2.70 -15.73
N LYS A 146 22.57 1.40 -15.45
CA LYS A 146 22.98 0.32 -16.37
C LYS A 146 22.34 0.46 -17.75
N ALA A 147 21.06 0.80 -17.82
CA ALA A 147 20.37 1.00 -19.09
C ALA A 147 20.92 2.20 -19.90
N LEU A 148 21.59 3.14 -19.24
CA LEU A 148 22.24 4.30 -19.86
C LEU A 148 23.76 4.10 -20.05
N GLY A 149 24.31 2.92 -19.72
CA GLY A 149 25.75 2.64 -19.81
C GLY A 149 26.58 3.15 -18.63
N TYR A 150 25.95 3.55 -17.53
CA TYR A 150 26.61 4.01 -16.31
C TYR A 150 26.48 2.98 -15.18
N HIS A 151 27.42 2.99 -14.21
CA HIS A 151 27.30 2.25 -12.96
C HIS A 151 27.16 3.21 -11.77
N LEU A 152 26.45 2.77 -10.73
CA LEU A 152 26.22 3.57 -9.52
C LEU A 152 27.29 3.24 -8.50
N GLU A 153 28.11 4.22 -8.14
CA GLU A 153 29.08 4.11 -7.03
C GLU A 153 28.63 4.96 -5.83
N PRO A 154 28.82 4.47 -4.60
CA PRO A 154 28.56 5.26 -3.41
C PRO A 154 29.57 6.41 -3.33
N ASP A 155 29.11 7.60 -2.93
CA ASP A 155 30.01 8.72 -2.66
C ASP A 155 30.94 8.36 -1.49
N PRO A 156 32.27 8.35 -1.69
CA PRO A 156 33.23 7.97 -0.66
C PRO A 156 33.19 8.89 0.57
N LEU A 157 32.72 10.12 0.45
CA LEU A 157 32.63 11.08 1.57
C LEU A 157 31.39 10.91 2.44
N HIS A 158 30.36 10.22 1.94
CA HIS A 158 29.07 10.04 2.61
C HIS A 158 28.65 8.57 2.76
N SER A 159 29.59 7.63 2.61
CA SER A 159 29.29 6.21 2.84
C SER A 159 28.86 5.98 4.28
N PRO A 160 27.68 5.38 4.53
CA PRO A 160 27.32 4.94 5.87
C PRO A 160 28.31 3.84 6.25
N VAL A 161 29.31 4.19 7.06
CA VAL A 161 30.30 3.26 7.60
C VAL A 161 29.51 2.14 8.28
N LEU A 162 29.54 0.95 7.70
CA LEU A 162 29.13 -0.26 8.39
C LEU A 162 30.18 -0.46 9.48
N SER A 163 29.87 -0.02 10.70
CA SER A 163 30.64 -0.36 11.89
C SER A 163 30.54 -1.87 12.06
N GLY A 164 31.52 -2.57 11.50
CA GLY A 164 31.82 -3.95 11.82
C GLY A 164 32.15 -4.02 13.30
N VAL A 165 31.25 -4.61 14.06
CA VAL A 165 31.55 -5.06 15.41
C VAL A 165 32.14 -6.45 15.23
N SER A 166 33.46 -6.54 15.44
CA SER A 166 34.22 -7.77 15.65
C SER A 166 33.81 -8.45 16.95
#